data_AF-A0A7W0FQW1-F1
#
_entry.id   AF-A0A7W0FQW1-F1
#
_cell.length_a   1.000
_cell.length_b   1.000
_cell.length_c   1.000
_cell.angle_alpha   90.00
_cell.angle_beta   90.00
_cell.angle_gamma   90.00
#
_symmetry.space_group_name_H-M   'P 1'
#
loop_
_entity.id
_entity.type
_entity.pdbx_description
1 polymer ?
#
loop_
_entity_poly.entity_id
_entity_poly.type
_entity_poly.pdbx_seq_one_letter_code
_entity_poly.pdbx_strand_id
1 'polypeptide(L)'
;MTSTRRNAQAPDQIPSADVRPQDDLFGWVNREWLATAQISADLPAAGAFVDLVLDAERQVADILEAAAGRSAGTASGSNEQKIGDLYASFMATDRVEALGFRPVLDHLAAIEAVADTGELVHLLGTFERGGVPGLLVSHVDTDDRYVVNIGPGGLGLPDETYYRDDSFAPVRAAYGRRSTRRTASGSGDRLDLSGEQRFDLLGDHWVVGERP
;
A
#
# COMPACT_ATOMS: atom_id res chain seq x y z
N MET A 1 -14.93 -7.98 -19.55
CA MET A 1 -15.61 -9.15 -18.94
C MET A 1 -15.05 -9.35 -17.55
N THR A 2 -15.64 -8.68 -16.56
CA THR A 2 -15.15 -8.64 -15.19
C THR A 2 -15.51 -9.97 -14.51
N SER A 3 -14.48 -10.72 -14.13
CA SER A 3 -14.65 -12.00 -13.44
C SER A 3 -15.04 -11.70 -11.99
N THR A 4 -16.34 -11.66 -11.71
CA THR A 4 -16.87 -11.57 -10.35
C THR A 4 -16.54 -12.88 -9.62
N ARG A 5 -15.78 -12.82 -8.54
CA ARG A 5 -15.71 -13.94 -7.60
C ARG A 5 -17.02 -13.97 -6.82
N ARG A 6 -17.71 -15.11 -6.83
CA ARG A 6 -18.74 -15.39 -5.81
C ARG A 6 -18.10 -15.18 -4.45
N ASN A 7 -18.87 -14.65 -3.50
CA ASN A 7 -18.44 -14.46 -2.11
C ASN A 7 -17.56 -15.64 -1.68
N ALA A 8 -16.36 -15.36 -1.18
CA ALA A 8 -15.38 -16.37 -0.82
C ALA A 8 -15.74 -17.12 0.48
N GLN A 9 -16.98 -17.00 0.94
CA GLN A 9 -17.54 -17.86 1.97
C GLN A 9 -18.01 -19.15 1.28
N ALA A 10 -17.31 -20.24 1.58
CA ALA A 10 -17.74 -21.56 1.17
C ALA A 10 -19.17 -21.84 1.70
N PRO A 11 -19.99 -22.67 1.04
CA PRO A 11 -21.42 -22.84 1.38
C PRO A 11 -21.69 -23.33 2.81
N ASP A 12 -20.67 -23.86 3.49
CA ASP A 12 -20.65 -24.21 4.92
C ASP A 12 -20.55 -23.01 5.87
N GLN A 13 -20.25 -21.81 5.35
CA GLN A 13 -20.13 -20.56 6.11
C GLN A 13 -21.43 -19.73 6.10
N ILE A 14 -22.47 -20.16 5.37
CA ILE A 14 -23.80 -19.53 5.42
C ILE A 14 -24.57 -20.20 6.56
N PRO A 15 -25.01 -19.44 7.59
CA PRO A 15 -25.78 -19.99 8.70
C PRO A 15 -27.04 -20.73 8.24
N SER A 16 -27.35 -21.85 8.88
CA SER A 16 -28.57 -22.63 8.61
C SER A 16 -29.84 -21.78 8.83
N ALA A 17 -30.94 -22.15 8.16
CA ALA A 17 -32.21 -21.40 8.28
C ALA A 17 -32.77 -21.43 9.70
N ASP A 18 -32.43 -22.49 10.44
CA ASP A 18 -32.89 -22.74 11.79
C ASP A 18 -31.86 -22.29 12.85
N VAL A 19 -30.84 -21.51 12.47
CA VAL A 19 -29.89 -20.96 13.45
C VAL A 19 -30.65 -20.08 14.42
N ARG A 20 -30.51 -20.32 15.73
CA ARG A 20 -31.18 -19.50 16.73
C ARG A 20 -30.31 -18.28 17.04
N PRO A 21 -30.91 -17.12 17.36
CA PRO A 21 -30.13 -15.92 17.71
C PRO A 21 -29.29 -16.08 18.98
N GLN A 22 -29.61 -17.05 19.86
CA GLN A 22 -28.81 -17.36 21.05
C GLN A 22 -27.54 -18.16 20.73
N ASP A 23 -27.53 -18.88 19.60
CA ASP A 23 -26.42 -19.75 19.22
C ASP A 23 -25.47 -19.00 18.27
N ASP A 24 -26.01 -18.16 17.40
CA ASP A 24 -25.25 -17.25 16.53
C ASP A 24 -26.12 -16.05 16.11
N LEU A 25 -25.98 -14.95 16.85
CA LEU A 25 -26.70 -13.71 16.56
C LEU A 25 -26.26 -13.08 15.22
N PHE A 26 -24.96 -13.14 14.89
CA PHE A 26 -24.42 -12.54 13.67
C PHE A 26 -25.02 -13.24 12.44
N GLY A 27 -24.98 -14.56 12.45
CA GLY A 27 -25.53 -15.37 11.38
C GLY A 27 -27.05 -15.26 11.27
N TRP A 28 -27.76 -15.14 12.39
CA TRP A 28 -29.22 -14.93 12.39
C TRP A 28 -29.61 -13.58 11.75
N VAL A 29 -28.95 -12.48 12.14
CA VAL A 29 -29.26 -11.13 11.63
C VAL A 29 -28.84 -10.98 10.16
N ASN A 30 -27.65 -11.45 9.79
CA ASN A 30 -27.05 -11.16 8.48
C ASN A 30 -27.25 -12.27 7.44
N ARG A 31 -28.11 -13.26 7.73
CA ARG A 31 -28.25 -14.48 6.93
C ARG A 31 -28.44 -14.24 5.43
N GLU A 32 -29.41 -13.40 5.10
CA GLU A 32 -29.78 -13.13 3.71
C GLU A 32 -28.65 -12.38 2.98
N TRP A 33 -28.02 -11.43 3.67
CA TRP A 33 -26.87 -10.69 3.14
C TRP A 33 -25.68 -11.62 2.91
N LEU A 34 -25.32 -12.48 3.88
CA LEU A 34 -24.24 -13.46 3.71
C LEU A 34 -24.49 -14.41 2.52
N ALA A 35 -25.74 -14.79 2.29
CA ALA A 35 -26.12 -15.68 1.20
C ALA A 35 -26.06 -15.02 -0.20
N THR A 36 -26.15 -13.70 -0.29
CA THR A 36 -26.32 -12.97 -1.56
C THR A 36 -25.20 -11.98 -1.88
N ALA A 37 -24.50 -11.48 -0.86
CA ALA A 37 -23.40 -10.53 -1.02
C ALA A 37 -22.31 -11.09 -1.92
N GLN A 38 -21.67 -10.21 -2.69
CA GLN A 38 -20.54 -10.55 -3.54
C GLN A 38 -19.41 -9.58 -3.21
N ILE A 39 -18.20 -10.11 -3.09
CA ILE A 39 -17.00 -9.29 -2.97
C ILE A 39 -16.56 -8.98 -4.40
N SER A 40 -16.64 -7.72 -4.79
CA SER A 40 -16.18 -7.26 -6.10
C SER A 40 -14.70 -7.60 -6.30
N ALA A 41 -14.29 -7.90 -7.54
CA ALA A 41 -12.96 -8.43 -7.82
C ALA A 41 -11.79 -7.47 -7.52
N ASP A 42 -12.12 -6.18 -7.40
CA ASP A 42 -11.26 -5.06 -7.08
C ASP A 42 -11.25 -4.71 -5.59
N LEU A 43 -12.13 -5.33 -4.78
CA LEU A 43 -12.24 -5.08 -3.35
C LEU A 43 -11.78 -6.31 -2.54
N PRO A 44 -11.12 -6.09 -1.39
CA PRO A 44 -10.71 -7.19 -0.52
C PRO A 44 -11.87 -7.75 0.32
N ALA A 45 -12.96 -6.99 0.48
CA ALA A 45 -14.11 -7.33 1.33
C ALA A 45 -15.40 -6.64 0.86
N ALA A 46 -16.54 -7.07 1.42
CA ALA A 46 -17.85 -6.44 1.27
C ALA A 46 -18.49 -6.27 2.66
N GLY A 47 -19.36 -5.27 2.83
CA GLY A 47 -20.06 -5.01 4.09
C GLY A 47 -20.52 -3.56 4.19
N ALA A 48 -21.37 -3.27 5.17
CA ALA A 48 -21.96 -1.93 5.32
C ALA A 48 -20.93 -0.80 5.42
N PHE A 49 -19.78 -1.03 6.05
CA PHE A 49 -18.69 -0.04 6.10
C PHE A 49 -17.99 0.14 4.75
N VAL A 50 -17.86 -0.93 3.96
CA VAL A 50 -17.32 -0.83 2.59
C VAL A 50 -18.28 -0.02 1.73
N ASP A 51 -19.58 -0.29 1.80
CA ASP A 51 -20.60 0.45 1.05
C ASP A 51 -20.57 1.95 1.41
N LEU A 52 -20.45 2.27 2.70
CA LEU A 52 -20.33 3.66 3.15
C LEU A 52 -19.05 4.35 2.63
N VAL A 53 -17.92 3.64 2.63
CA VAL A 53 -16.66 4.17 2.07
C VAL A 53 -16.81 4.42 0.57
N LEU A 54 -17.40 3.49 -0.18
CA LEU A 54 -17.62 3.65 -1.62
C LEU A 54 -18.57 4.81 -1.94
N ASP A 55 -19.64 4.97 -1.17
CA ASP A 55 -20.56 6.09 -1.33
C ASP A 55 -19.90 7.44 -1.00
N ALA A 56 -19.03 7.49 0.01
CA ALA A 56 -18.25 8.67 0.36
C ALA A 56 -17.20 8.98 -0.73
N GLU A 57 -16.49 7.96 -1.23
CA GLU A 57 -15.53 8.09 -2.33
C GLU A 57 -16.19 8.67 -3.58
N ARG A 58 -17.40 8.21 -3.94
CA ARG A 58 -18.15 8.77 -5.08
C ARG A 58 -18.47 10.25 -4.87
N GLN A 59 -18.95 10.63 -3.69
CA GLN A 59 -19.27 12.03 -3.39
C GLN A 59 -18.02 12.92 -3.40
N VAL A 60 -16.89 12.41 -2.88
CA VAL A 60 -15.61 13.12 -2.94
C VAL A 60 -15.14 13.25 -4.39
N ALA A 61 -15.27 12.19 -5.20
CA ALA A 61 -14.93 12.24 -6.62
C ALA A 61 -15.74 13.32 -7.35
N ASP A 62 -17.05 13.40 -7.15
CA ASP A 62 -17.90 14.45 -7.76
C ASP A 62 -17.41 15.87 -7.39
N ILE A 63 -17.00 16.08 -6.12
CA ILE A 63 -16.45 17.35 -5.65
C ILE A 63 -15.10 17.66 -6.32
N LEU A 64 -14.22 16.66 -6.42
CA LEU A 64 -12.90 16.80 -7.02
C LEU A 64 -12.98 17.06 -8.52
N GLU A 65 -13.88 16.38 -9.24
CA GLU A 65 -14.15 16.63 -10.66
C GLU A 65 -14.66 18.06 -10.89
N ALA A 66 -15.60 18.51 -10.05
CA ALA A 66 -16.10 19.88 -10.11
C ALA A 66 -15.03 20.93 -9.73
N ALA A 67 -14.10 20.59 -8.84
CA ALA A 67 -12.96 21.46 -8.51
C ALA A 67 -11.96 21.51 -9.68
N ALA A 68 -11.59 20.37 -10.26
CA ALA A 68 -10.70 20.28 -11.40
C ALA A 68 -11.24 21.05 -12.62
N GLY A 69 -12.54 20.94 -12.92
CA GLY A 69 -13.18 21.68 -14.00
C GLY A 69 -13.21 23.20 -13.81
N ARG A 70 -13.03 23.69 -12.57
CA ARG A 70 -13.01 25.13 -12.24
C ARG A 70 -11.62 25.67 -11.92
N SER A 71 -10.62 24.82 -11.73
CA SER A 71 -9.26 25.15 -11.30
C SER A 71 -8.65 26.34 -12.04
N ALA A 72 -8.73 26.36 -13.37
CA ALA A 72 -8.19 27.43 -14.23
C ALA A 72 -8.80 28.82 -13.99
N GLY A 73 -9.99 28.89 -13.40
CA GLY A 73 -10.68 30.14 -13.04
C GLY A 73 -10.51 30.56 -11.58
N THR A 74 -9.75 29.80 -10.78
CA THR A 74 -9.52 30.09 -9.36
C THR A 74 -8.26 30.93 -9.14
N ALA A 75 -8.15 31.56 -7.97
CA ALA A 75 -6.98 32.34 -7.62
C ALA A 75 -5.73 31.44 -7.54
N SER A 76 -4.64 31.86 -8.19
CA SER A 76 -3.38 31.11 -8.15
C SER A 76 -2.91 30.89 -6.70
N GLY A 77 -2.56 29.65 -6.38
CA GLY A 77 -2.14 29.20 -5.07
C GLY A 77 -3.29 28.85 -4.10
N SER A 78 -4.55 29.01 -4.50
CA SER A 78 -5.70 28.64 -3.66
C SER A 78 -5.79 27.14 -3.43
N ASN A 79 -6.51 26.73 -2.39
CA ASN A 79 -6.74 25.32 -2.10
C ASN A 79 -7.54 24.66 -3.24
N GLU A 80 -8.52 25.37 -3.81
CA GLU A 80 -9.34 24.91 -4.92
C GLU A 80 -8.49 24.63 -6.16
N GLN A 81 -7.53 25.52 -6.49
CA GLN A 81 -6.59 25.28 -7.58
C GLN A 81 -5.75 24.03 -7.31
N LYS A 82 -5.12 23.94 -6.13
CA LYS A 82 -4.23 22.82 -5.77
C LYS A 82 -4.95 21.48 -5.78
N ILE A 83 -6.17 21.43 -5.23
CA ILE A 83 -7.00 20.23 -5.20
C ILE A 83 -7.38 19.81 -6.62
N GLY A 84 -7.86 20.76 -7.43
CA GLY A 84 -8.23 20.50 -8.82
C GLY A 84 -7.06 20.02 -9.68
N ASP A 85 -5.91 20.69 -9.57
CA ASP A 85 -4.69 20.33 -10.32
C ASP A 85 -4.13 18.98 -9.89
N LEU A 86 -4.14 18.66 -8.59
CA LEU A 86 -3.70 17.37 -8.08
C LEU A 86 -4.59 16.23 -8.60
N TYR A 87 -5.92 16.41 -8.55
CA TYR A 87 -6.86 15.44 -9.08
C TYR A 87 -6.67 15.26 -10.60
N ALA A 88 -6.58 16.36 -11.36
CA ALA A 88 -6.35 16.31 -12.80
C ALA A 88 -5.02 15.63 -13.16
N SER A 89 -3.96 15.86 -12.37
CA SER A 89 -2.67 15.19 -12.52
C SER A 89 -2.79 13.68 -12.33
N PHE A 90 -3.58 13.22 -11.35
CA PHE A 90 -3.80 11.79 -11.11
C PHE A 90 -4.63 11.14 -12.23
N MET A 91 -5.64 11.83 -12.74
CA MET A 91 -6.53 11.33 -13.79
C MET A 91 -5.93 11.36 -15.20
N ALA A 92 -4.79 12.04 -15.40
CA ALA A 92 -4.14 12.16 -16.70
C ALA A 92 -3.35 10.88 -17.09
N THR A 93 -4.04 9.75 -17.26
CA THR A 93 -3.44 8.43 -17.53
C THR A 93 -2.56 8.44 -18.77
N ASP A 94 -2.97 9.10 -19.87
CA ASP A 94 -2.17 9.19 -21.09
C ASP A 94 -0.82 9.87 -20.85
N ARG A 95 -0.79 10.87 -19.96
CA ARG A 95 0.43 11.58 -19.58
C ARG A 95 1.32 10.69 -18.71
N VAL A 96 0.74 9.95 -17.77
CA VAL A 96 1.44 8.98 -16.93
C VAL A 96 2.10 7.89 -17.79
N GLU A 97 1.33 7.29 -18.72
CA GLU A 97 1.84 6.27 -19.66
C GLU A 97 2.93 6.83 -20.57
N ALA A 98 2.75 8.04 -21.11
CA ALA A 98 3.76 8.70 -21.93
C ALA A 98 5.04 9.04 -21.15
N LEU A 99 4.95 9.24 -19.82
CA LEU A 99 6.09 9.50 -18.93
C LEU A 99 6.86 8.24 -18.57
N GLY A 100 6.18 7.11 -18.43
CA GLY A 100 6.78 5.86 -17.98
C GLY A 100 7.60 6.07 -16.70
N PHE A 101 8.79 5.48 -16.64
CA PHE A 101 9.66 5.55 -15.47
C PHE A 101 10.51 6.84 -15.36
N ARG A 102 10.44 7.74 -16.33
CA ARG A 102 11.31 8.94 -16.36
C ARG A 102 11.30 9.75 -15.05
N PRO A 103 10.15 9.99 -14.38
CA PRO A 103 10.11 10.78 -13.15
C PRO A 103 10.91 10.20 -11.96
N VAL A 104 11.21 8.89 -11.97
CA VAL A 104 11.95 8.24 -10.88
C VAL A 104 13.42 8.01 -11.18
N LEU A 105 13.90 8.30 -12.40
CA LEU A 105 15.28 8.00 -12.80
C LEU A 105 16.33 8.74 -11.96
N ASP A 106 16.08 10.00 -11.61
CA ASP A 106 17.02 10.78 -10.77
C ASP A 106 17.13 10.19 -9.36
N HIS A 107 16.02 9.66 -8.81
CA HIS A 107 16.03 8.97 -7.53
C HIS A 107 16.83 7.67 -7.61
N LEU A 108 16.66 6.90 -8.69
CA LEU A 108 17.44 5.67 -8.92
C LEU A 108 18.92 5.96 -9.10
N ALA A 109 19.28 7.01 -9.85
CA ALA A 109 20.66 7.44 -10.02
C ALA A 109 21.29 7.89 -8.69
N ALA A 110 20.53 8.57 -7.83
CA ALA A 110 20.98 8.93 -6.49
C ALA A 110 21.23 7.71 -5.60
N ILE A 111 20.41 6.65 -5.72
CA ILE A 111 20.63 5.36 -5.02
C ILE A 111 21.91 4.68 -5.54
N GLU A 112 22.11 4.63 -6.86
CA GLU A 112 23.28 3.99 -7.47
C GLU A 112 24.61 4.70 -7.13
N ALA A 113 24.55 6.00 -6.83
CA ALA A 113 25.72 6.80 -6.50
C ALA A 113 26.23 6.61 -5.05
N VAL A 114 25.46 5.96 -4.18
CA VAL A 114 25.83 5.76 -2.77
C VAL A 114 27.04 4.83 -2.67
N ALA A 115 28.15 5.35 -2.14
CA ALA A 115 29.41 4.62 -2.01
C ALA A 115 29.63 4.04 -0.60
N ASP A 116 29.00 4.63 0.42
CA ASP A 116 29.18 4.22 1.82
C ASP A 116 27.93 4.40 2.69
N THR A 117 28.01 3.91 3.92
CA THR A 117 26.91 3.95 4.89
C THR A 117 26.51 5.37 5.30
N GLY A 118 27.47 6.31 5.33
CA GLY A 118 27.18 7.71 5.65
C GLY A 118 26.34 8.35 4.55
N GLU A 119 26.72 8.16 3.30
CA GLU A 119 25.95 8.59 2.13
C GLU A 119 24.57 7.93 2.08
N LEU A 120 24.48 6.64 2.43
CA LEU A 120 23.19 5.94 2.52
C LEU A 120 22.25 6.61 3.55
N VAL A 121 22.75 6.92 4.75
CA VAL A 121 21.95 7.57 5.80
C VAL A 121 21.50 8.96 5.36
N HIS A 122 22.37 9.72 4.69
CA HIS A 122 22.00 11.03 4.12
C HIS A 122 20.94 10.92 3.03
N LEU A 123 21.06 9.93 2.14
CA LEU A 123 20.07 9.68 1.10
C LEU A 123 18.71 9.31 1.70
N LEU A 124 18.69 8.40 2.68
CA LEU A 124 17.47 7.99 3.37
C LEU A 124 16.75 9.19 4.01
N GLY A 125 17.47 10.09 4.69
CA GLY A 125 16.87 11.30 5.26
C GLY A 125 16.31 12.26 4.21
N THR A 126 16.97 12.36 3.05
CA THR A 126 16.48 13.16 1.91
C THR A 126 15.19 12.58 1.34
N PHE A 127 15.15 11.26 1.20
CA PHE A 127 14.01 10.51 0.67
C PHE A 127 12.81 10.53 1.62
N GLU A 128 13.05 10.40 2.93
CA GLU A 128 12.00 10.50 3.95
C GLU A 128 11.29 11.86 3.90
N ARG A 129 12.03 12.96 3.74
CA ARG A 129 11.45 14.30 3.52
C ARG A 129 10.58 14.38 2.26
N GLY A 130 10.91 13.58 1.24
CA GLY A 130 10.14 13.43 0.00
C GLY A 130 8.97 12.44 0.11
N GLY A 131 8.73 11.84 1.27
CA GLY A 131 7.67 10.86 1.50
C GLY A 131 8.03 9.42 1.09
N VAL A 132 9.30 9.14 0.81
CA VAL A 132 9.77 7.77 0.54
C VAL A 132 10.19 7.12 1.87
N PRO A 133 9.48 6.07 2.32
CA PRO A 133 9.78 5.44 3.61
C PRO A 133 11.15 4.75 3.61
N GLY A 134 11.88 4.89 4.71
CA GLY A 134 13.20 4.30 4.91
C GLY A 134 13.19 3.09 5.85
N LEU A 135 14.36 2.84 6.45
CA LEU A 135 14.56 1.78 7.47
C LEU A 135 13.87 2.10 8.79
N LEU A 136 13.60 3.38 9.03
CA LEU A 136 12.91 3.90 10.19
C LEU A 136 11.67 4.65 9.72
N VAL A 137 10.63 4.63 10.55
CA VAL A 137 9.47 5.51 10.38
C VAL A 137 9.54 6.56 11.47
N SER A 138 9.57 7.83 11.09
CA SER A 138 9.42 8.93 12.03
C SER A 138 8.03 9.58 11.91
N HIS A 139 7.47 9.96 13.04
CA HIS A 139 6.28 10.82 13.08
C HIS A 139 6.33 11.72 14.31
N VAL A 140 5.61 12.84 14.23
CA VAL A 140 5.41 13.72 15.39
C VAL A 140 4.06 13.38 16.00
N ASP A 141 4.05 13.13 17.29
CA ASP A 141 2.83 13.00 18.07
C ASP A 141 2.84 14.00 19.22
N THR A 142 1.68 14.24 19.82
CA THR A 142 1.51 15.21 20.89
C THR A 142 0.65 14.67 22.01
N ASP A 143 1.10 14.93 23.23
CA ASP A 143 0.22 15.03 24.39
C ASP A 143 0.21 16.53 24.77
N ASP A 144 1.01 16.95 25.76
CA ASP A 144 1.22 18.37 26.12
C ASP A 144 2.35 19.09 25.35
N ARG A 145 3.13 18.34 24.56
CA ARG A 145 4.22 18.87 23.73
C ARG A 145 4.47 17.95 22.54
N TYR A 146 5.01 18.51 21.46
CA TYR A 146 5.46 17.73 20.31
C TYR A 146 6.65 16.84 20.69
N VAL A 147 6.53 15.56 20.37
CA VAL A 147 7.59 14.57 20.50
C VAL A 147 7.78 13.86 19.17
N VAL A 148 9.04 13.74 18.75
CA VAL A 148 9.40 12.92 17.59
C VAL A 148 9.46 11.47 18.06
N ASN A 149 8.65 10.63 17.44
CA ASN A 149 8.67 9.18 17.62
C ASN A 149 9.41 8.56 16.44
N ILE A 150 10.27 7.58 16.73
CA ILE A 150 11.03 6.83 15.73
C ILE A 150 10.81 5.36 16.01
N GLY A 151 10.33 4.63 15.01
CA GLY A 151 10.06 3.21 15.07
C GLY A 151 10.69 2.41 13.93
N PRO A 152 10.69 1.08 14.03
CA PRO A 152 11.16 0.22 12.96
C PRO A 152 10.29 0.37 11.71
N GLY A 153 10.94 0.46 10.56
CA GLY A 153 10.32 0.47 9.24
C GLY A 153 10.96 -0.55 8.31
N GLY A 154 10.95 -0.26 7.01
CA GLY A 154 11.72 -1.00 6.02
C GLY A 154 11.17 -2.36 5.59
N LEU A 155 10.04 -2.84 6.15
CA LEU A 155 9.39 -4.06 5.69
C LEU A 155 8.56 -3.79 4.42
N GLY A 156 8.63 -4.72 3.47
CA GLY A 156 7.81 -4.70 2.25
C GLY A 156 6.61 -5.65 2.29
N LEU A 157 6.52 -6.48 3.32
CA LEU A 157 5.37 -7.32 3.66
C LEU A 157 4.72 -6.81 4.96
N PRO A 158 3.46 -7.19 5.25
CA PRO A 158 2.67 -6.55 6.31
C PRO A 158 3.32 -6.53 7.70
N ASP A 159 4.02 -7.60 8.09
CA ASP A 159 4.69 -7.71 9.38
C ASP A 159 5.80 -8.77 9.35
N GLU A 160 6.51 -8.93 10.47
CA GLU A 160 7.62 -9.87 10.64
C GLU A 160 7.24 -11.35 10.46
N THR A 161 5.99 -11.72 10.76
CA THR A 161 5.50 -13.10 10.69
C THR A 161 5.55 -13.62 9.27
N TYR A 162 5.28 -12.74 8.29
CA TYR A 162 5.42 -13.06 6.87
C TYR A 162 6.83 -13.50 6.49
N TYR A 163 7.85 -13.11 7.25
CA TYR A 163 9.25 -13.48 7.00
C TYR A 163 9.69 -14.76 7.73
N ARG A 164 9.00 -15.12 8.84
CA ARG A 164 9.40 -16.21 9.74
C ARG A 164 8.55 -17.47 9.62
N ASP A 165 7.24 -17.33 9.41
CA ASP A 165 6.30 -18.46 9.42
C ASP A 165 6.19 -19.10 8.03
N ASP A 166 6.37 -20.41 7.95
CA ASP A 166 6.35 -21.18 6.69
C ASP A 166 5.00 -21.18 5.97
N SER A 167 3.89 -20.93 6.67
CA SER A 167 2.57 -20.76 6.03
C SER A 167 2.54 -19.61 5.02
N PHE A 168 3.41 -18.61 5.18
CA PHE A 168 3.55 -17.48 4.24
C PHE A 168 4.62 -17.68 3.16
N ALA A 169 5.27 -18.84 3.06
CA ALA A 169 6.28 -19.10 2.04
C ALA A 169 5.81 -18.79 0.59
N PRO A 170 4.56 -19.09 0.19
CA PRO A 170 4.06 -18.72 -1.14
C PRO A 170 3.99 -17.20 -1.36
N VAL A 171 3.64 -16.44 -0.31
CA VAL A 171 3.56 -14.97 -0.34
C VAL A 171 4.96 -14.37 -0.44
N ARG A 172 5.93 -14.84 0.36
CA ARG A 172 7.35 -14.43 0.26
C ARG A 172 7.90 -14.66 -1.14
N ALA A 173 7.64 -15.83 -1.71
CA ALA A 173 8.10 -16.16 -3.05
C ALA A 173 7.47 -15.25 -4.12
N ALA A 174 6.19 -14.90 -3.98
CA ALA A 174 5.53 -13.95 -4.87
C ALA A 174 6.09 -12.53 -4.73
N TYR A 175 6.40 -12.11 -3.51
CA TYR A 175 7.03 -10.81 -3.23
C TYR A 175 8.39 -10.70 -3.90
N GLY A 176 9.28 -11.69 -3.74
CA GLY A 176 10.59 -11.72 -4.40
C GLY A 176 10.48 -11.58 -5.93
N ARG A 177 9.61 -12.40 -6.56
CA ARG A 177 9.37 -12.33 -8.02
C ARG A 177 8.88 -10.96 -8.47
N ARG A 178 7.98 -10.33 -7.70
CA ARG A 178 7.44 -9.00 -8.01
C ARG A 178 8.53 -7.94 -7.92
N SER A 179 9.38 -8.00 -6.90
CA SER A 179 10.49 -7.06 -6.73
C SER A 179 11.47 -7.14 -7.89
N THR A 180 11.91 -8.35 -8.28
CA THR A 180 12.81 -8.53 -9.43
C THR A 180 12.20 -7.99 -10.73
N ARG A 181 10.91 -8.28 -10.99
CA ARG A 181 10.22 -7.77 -12.19
C ARG A 181 10.16 -6.25 -12.23
N ARG A 182 9.89 -5.58 -11.10
CA ARG A 182 9.87 -4.11 -11.04
C ARG A 182 11.24 -3.53 -11.34
N THR A 183 12.30 -4.08 -10.75
CA THR A 183 13.67 -3.62 -10.98
C THR A 183 14.05 -3.77 -12.45
N ALA A 184 13.85 -4.95 -13.05
CA ALA A 184 14.16 -5.20 -14.45
C ALA A 184 13.38 -4.31 -15.44
N SER A 185 12.15 -3.88 -15.08
CA SER A 185 11.36 -2.97 -15.91
C SER A 185 11.78 -1.51 -15.79
N GLY A 186 12.41 -1.11 -14.68
CA GLY A 186 12.84 0.27 -14.42
C GLY A 186 14.28 0.54 -14.86
N SER A 187 15.16 -0.45 -14.75
CA SER A 187 16.53 -0.39 -15.26
C SER A 187 16.56 -0.90 -16.70
N GLY A 188 16.50 0.00 -17.69
CA GLY A 188 16.74 -0.39 -19.08
C GLY A 188 18.07 -1.14 -19.19
N ASP A 189 17.99 -2.47 -19.34
CA ASP A 189 19.07 -3.45 -19.57
C ASP A 189 20.35 -3.39 -18.70
N ARG A 190 20.41 -2.60 -17.62
CA ARG A 190 21.68 -2.35 -16.89
C ARG A 190 21.84 -2.98 -15.49
N LEU A 191 20.83 -3.65 -14.95
CA LEU A 191 20.96 -4.37 -13.67
C LEU A 191 20.81 -5.88 -13.93
N ASP A 192 21.93 -6.55 -14.21
CA ASP A 192 22.02 -8.01 -14.15
C ASP A 192 22.00 -8.45 -12.68
N LEU A 193 20.80 -8.60 -12.14
CA LEU A 193 20.58 -9.22 -10.85
C LEU A 193 20.15 -10.67 -11.08
N SER A 194 21.10 -11.51 -11.49
CA SER A 194 20.98 -12.95 -11.32
C SER A 194 20.59 -13.25 -9.85
N GLY A 195 19.56 -14.06 -9.68
CA GLY A 195 18.82 -14.25 -8.41
C GLY A 195 19.59 -14.87 -7.23
N GLU A 196 20.93 -14.83 -7.26
CA GLU A 196 21.83 -15.36 -6.23
C GLU A 196 22.56 -14.26 -5.43
N GLN A 197 22.41 -12.97 -5.74
CA GLN A 197 22.91 -11.91 -4.85
C GLN A 197 21.97 -11.73 -3.66
N ARG A 198 22.23 -12.58 -2.67
CA ARG A 198 21.47 -12.78 -1.43
C ARG A 198 21.32 -11.49 -0.63
N PHE A 199 20.10 -11.31 -0.11
CA PHE A 199 19.82 -10.57 1.12
C PHE A 199 20.56 -11.23 2.30
N ASP A 200 21.88 -11.03 2.42
CA ASP A 200 22.67 -11.45 3.58
C ASP A 200 22.97 -10.28 4.54
N LEU A 201 22.27 -9.15 4.41
CA LEU A 201 22.47 -7.97 5.28
C LEU A 201 21.53 -7.91 6.51
N LEU A 202 20.67 -8.91 6.73
CA LEU A 202 19.72 -8.89 7.84
C LEU A 202 19.65 -10.19 8.68
N GLY A 203 20.48 -11.20 8.35
CA GLY A 203 20.42 -12.53 8.98
C GLY A 203 21.05 -12.63 10.38
N ASP A 204 22.10 -11.85 10.67
CA ASP A 204 22.95 -12.12 11.84
C ASP A 204 22.73 -11.19 13.04
N HIS A 205 21.80 -10.22 12.96
CA HIS A 205 21.62 -9.21 14.02
C HIS A 205 20.47 -9.49 15.00
N TRP A 206 19.72 -10.58 14.83
CA TRP A 206 18.68 -11.01 15.77
C TRP A 206 19.10 -12.24 16.59
N VAL A 207 20.27 -12.18 17.23
CA VAL A 207 20.51 -12.96 18.45
C VAL A 207 20.16 -12.05 19.61
N VAL A 208 18.90 -12.08 20.04
CA VAL A 208 18.54 -11.55 21.36
C VAL A 208 19.25 -12.44 22.37
N GLY A 209 20.34 -11.93 22.93
CA GLY A 209 21.10 -12.61 23.96
C GLY A 209 20.19 -12.91 25.14
N GLU A 210 19.89 -14.20 25.34
CA GLU A 210 19.45 -14.68 26.64
C GLU A 210 20.57 -14.44 27.64
N ARG A 211 20.29 -13.65 28.68
CA ARG A 211 21.05 -13.64 29.93
C ARG A 211 20.16 -13.12 31.06
N PRO A 212 20.45 -13.51 32.31
CA PRO A 212 20.56 -14.87 32.87
C PRO A 212 19.37 -15.20 33.80
#